data_AF-A0A4Q3RBQ5-F1
#
_entry.id   AF-A0A4Q3RBQ5-F1
#
_cell.length_a   1.000
_cell.length_b   1.000
_cell.length_c   1.000
_cell.angle_alpha   90.00
_cell.angle_beta   90.00
_cell.angle_gamma   90.00
#
_symmetry.space_group_name_H-M   'P 1'
#
loop_
_entity.id
_entity.type
_entity.pdbx_description
1 polymer ?
#
loop_
_entity_poly.entity_id
_entity_poly.type
_entity_poly.pdbx_seq_one_letter_code
_entity_poly.pdbx_strand_id
1 'polypeptide(L)'
;MIAKTKGIVLRSVKYGETSLVVTIFTELFGLQSYLVNGVRMASKKGSSKASFFQPAAILELVAYHNEFNKLQRLREYKWDYLYQHILSDVHKNA
;
A
#
# COMPACT_ATOMS: atom_id res chain seq x y z
N MET A 1 -16.03 -5.09 7.99
CA MET A 1 -16.59 -3.80 7.50
C MET A 1 -15.69 -3.23 6.40
N ILE A 2 -16.21 -2.44 5.46
CA ILE A 2 -15.37 -1.69 4.52
C ILE A 2 -15.12 -0.31 5.13
N ALA A 3 -13.86 0.07 5.27
CA ALA A 3 -13.47 1.34 5.85
C ALA A 3 -12.52 2.09 4.92
N LYS A 4 -12.71 3.41 4.87
CA LYS A 4 -11.84 4.34 4.17
C LYS A 4 -10.94 4.99 5.20
N THR A 5 -9.63 4.93 4.99
CA THR A 5 -8.63 5.51 5.91
C THR A 5 -7.43 5.99 5.12
N LYS A 6 -6.73 6.97 5.67
CA LYS A 6 -5.38 7.30 5.20
C LYS A 6 -4.36 6.41 5.89
N GLY A 7 -3.22 6.22 5.24
CA GLY A 7 -2.11 5.50 5.84
C GLY A 7 -0.79 5.69 5.13
N ILE A 8 0.28 5.41 5.87
CA ILE A 8 1.65 5.49 5.40
C ILE A 8 2.21 4.08 5.29
N VAL A 9 2.76 3.76 4.12
CA VAL A 9 3.40 2.47 3.86
C VAL A 9 4.72 2.40 4.62
N LEU A 10 4.88 1.42 5.49
CA LEU A 10 6.12 1.20 6.24
C LEU A 10 6.99 0.12 5.60
N ARG A 11 6.36 -0.99 5.19
CA ARG A 11 7.07 -2.14 4.63
C ARG A 11 6.24 -2.79 3.55
N SER A 12 6.90 -3.20 2.47
CA SER A 12 6.32 -4.00 1.40
C SER A 12 7.11 -5.29 1.21
N VAL A 13 6.42 -6.43 1.27
CA VAL A 13 7.01 -7.77 1.11
C VAL A 13 6.32 -8.51 -0.03
N LYS A 14 7.12 -9.14 -0.89
CA LYS A 14 6.63 -9.99 -1.98
C LYS A 14 5.84 -11.17 -1.38
N TYR A 15 4.64 -11.43 -1.90
CA TYR A 15 3.83 -12.56 -1.48
C TYR A 15 3.28 -13.29 -2.70
N GLY A 16 3.78 -14.50 -2.94
CA GLY A 16 3.53 -15.23 -4.17
C GLY A 16 4.05 -14.49 -5.40
N GLU A 17 3.50 -14.84 -6.56
CA GLU A 17 3.97 -14.33 -7.85
C GLU A 17 3.44 -12.93 -8.16
N THR A 18 2.15 -12.69 -7.88
CA THR A 18 1.45 -11.47 -8.30
C THR A 18 1.10 -10.51 -7.15
N SER A 19 1.23 -10.96 -5.90
CA SER A 19 0.70 -10.27 -4.73
C SER A 19 1.78 -9.69 -3.83
N LEU A 20 1.37 -8.81 -2.93
CA LEU A 20 2.26 -8.06 -2.06
C LEU A 20 1.59 -7.88 -0.70
N VAL A 21 2.32 -8.19 0.37
CA VAL A 21 1.90 -7.93 1.76
C VAL A 21 2.53 -6.62 2.18
N VAL A 22 1.70 -5.64 2.52
CA VAL A 22 2.13 -4.29 2.92
C VAL A 22 1.78 -4.08 4.38
N THR A 23 2.74 -3.64 5.17
CA THR A 23 2.49 -3.10 6.50
C THR A 23 2.29 -1.60 6.37
N ILE A 24 1.13 -1.11 6.81
CA ILE A 24 0.70 0.27 6.70
C ILE A 24 0.30 0.77 8.09
N PHE A 25 0.81 1.94 8.46
CA PHE A 25 0.27 2.67 9.60
C PHE A 25 -0.93 3.50 9.16
N THR A 26 -2.11 3.12 9.64
CA THR A 26 -3.39 3.75 9.26
C THR A 26 -3.90 4.65 10.36
N GLU A 27 -4.60 5.71 9.96
CA GLU A 27 -5.19 6.68 10.89
C GLU A 27 -6.25 6.07 11.80
N LEU A 28 -7.14 5.24 11.26
CA LEU A 28 -8.27 4.68 12.01
C LEU A 28 -7.98 3.37 12.76
N PHE A 29 -7.07 2.54 12.25
CA PHE A 29 -6.84 1.18 12.77
C PHE A 29 -5.41 0.93 13.26
N GLY A 30 -4.58 1.98 13.30
CA GLY A 30 -3.18 1.88 13.66
C GLY A 30 -2.38 1.01 12.68
N LEU A 31 -1.43 0.24 13.20
CA LEU A 31 -0.56 -0.62 12.40
C LEU A 31 -1.32 -1.86 11.89
N GLN A 32 -1.46 -1.97 10.57
CA GLN A 32 -2.20 -3.07 9.94
C GLN A 32 -1.40 -3.68 8.79
N SER A 33 -1.61 -4.98 8.55
CA SER A 33 -1.05 -5.69 7.40
C SER A 33 -2.12 -5.93 6.36
N TYR A 34 -1.84 -5.53 5.12
CA TYR A 34 -2.74 -5.65 3.98
C TYR A 34 -2.16 -6.52 2.90
N LEU A 35 -2.94 -7.50 2.44
CA LEU A 35 -2.69 -8.25 1.24
C LEU A 35 -3.26 -7.49 0.05
N VAL A 36 -2.40 -7.20 -0.92
CA VAL A 36 -2.78 -6.55 -2.18
C VAL A 36 -2.49 -7.51 -3.34
N ASN A 37 -3.54 -7.94 -4.00
CA ASN A 37 -3.47 -8.94 -5.06
C ASN A 37 -3.25 -8.29 -6.44
N GLY A 38 -2.50 -8.97 -7.31
CA GLY A 38 -2.37 -8.57 -8.72
C GLY A 38 -1.59 -7.28 -8.97
N VAL A 39 -0.94 -6.74 -7.94
CA VAL A 39 -0.20 -5.46 -8.01
C VAL A 39 1.03 -5.57 -8.89
N ARG A 40 1.66 -6.76 -8.93
CA ARG A 40 2.87 -7.03 -9.72
C ARG A 40 2.59 -7.35 -11.18
N MET A 41 1.34 -7.58 -11.56
CA MET A 41 0.99 -7.77 -12.96
C MET A 41 1.09 -6.43 -13.68
N ALA A 42 1.81 -6.40 -14.81
CA ALA A 42 1.78 -5.25 -15.70
C ALA A 42 0.35 -5.10 -16.23
N SER A 43 -0.28 -3.94 -16.01
CA SER A 43 -1.56 -3.65 -16.66
C SER A 43 -1.36 -3.50 -18.18
N LYS A 44 -2.42 -3.70 -18.98
CA LYS A 44 -2.44 -3.43 -20.42
C LYS A 44 -1.90 -2.04 -20.83
N LYS A 45 -1.77 -1.09 -19.88
CA LYS A 45 -1.26 0.29 -20.08
C LYS A 45 0.12 0.55 -19.46
N GLY A 46 0.91 -0.48 -19.16
CA GLY A 46 2.38 -0.34 -19.13
C GLY A 46 3.04 0.04 -17.80
N SER A 47 2.37 -0.10 -16.65
CA SER A 47 3.09 -0.06 -15.36
C SER A 47 2.43 -0.96 -14.33
N SER A 48 3.28 -1.63 -13.53
CA SER A 48 2.85 -2.36 -12.34
C SER A 48 2.43 -1.36 -11.28
N LYS A 49 1.31 -1.63 -10.60
CA LYS A 49 0.84 -0.78 -9.50
C LYS A 49 1.69 -0.94 -8.22
N ALA A 50 2.80 -1.70 -8.27
CA ALA A 50 3.68 -1.93 -7.13
C ALA A 50 4.33 -0.64 -6.61
N SER A 51 4.52 0.36 -7.46
CA SER A 51 5.11 1.64 -7.06
C SER A 51 4.28 2.42 -6.04
N PHE A 52 2.96 2.16 -5.94
CA PHE A 52 2.12 2.74 -4.89
C PHE A 52 2.56 2.29 -3.49
N PHE A 53 3.12 1.09 -3.36
CA PHE A 53 3.46 0.48 -2.08
C PHE A 53 4.97 0.56 -1.78
N GLN A 54 5.59 1.66 -2.21
CA GLN A 54 6.93 2.02 -1.76
C GLN A 54 6.89 2.51 -0.31
N PRO A 55 7.95 2.27 0.50
CA PRO A 55 8.06 2.85 1.83
C PRO A 55 7.85 4.38 1.82
N ALA A 56 7.28 4.91 2.89
CA ALA A 56 6.89 6.31 3.07
C ALA A 56 5.76 6.83 2.16
N ALA A 57 5.26 6.04 1.21
CA ALA A 57 4.11 6.41 0.39
C ALA A 57 2.87 6.69 1.26
N ILE A 58 2.25 7.86 1.07
CA ILE A 58 0.99 8.24 1.72
C ILE A 58 -0.17 7.93 0.78
N LEU A 59 -1.03 7.03 1.21
CA LEU A 59 -2.13 6.52 0.41
C LEU A 59 -3.45 6.73 1.13
N GLU A 60 -4.48 7.00 0.35
CA GLU A 60 -5.87 6.84 0.77
C GLU A 60 -6.32 5.42 0.39
N LEU A 61 -6.82 4.69 1.38
CA LEU A 61 -7.06 3.26 1.32
C LEU A 61 -8.53 2.96 1.57
N VAL A 62 -9.09 2.04 0.80
CA VAL A 62 -10.35 1.38 1.11
C VAL A 62 -10.04 -0.07 1.39
N ALA A 63 -10.19 -0.48 2.64
CA ALA A 63 -9.85 -1.83 3.07
C ALA A 63 -11.05 -2.56 3.66
N TYR A 64 -11.05 -3.89 3.49
CA TYR A 64 -11.86 -4.76 4.31
C TYR A 64 -11.18 -4.87 5.67
N HIS A 65 -11.86 -4.41 6.72
CA HIS A 65 -11.41 -4.53 8.09
C HIS A 65 -12.21 -5.63 8.81
N ASN A 66 -11.49 -6.59 9.38
CA ASN A 66 -12.01 -7.64 10.24
C ASN A 66 -11.13 -7.77 11.47
N GLU A 67 -11.66 -7.48 12.66
CA GLU A 67 -10.91 -7.44 13.93
C GLU A 67 -10.19 -8.76 14.25
N PHE A 68 -10.69 -9.90 13.78
CA PHE A 68 -10.09 -11.21 14.05
C PHE A 68 -8.97 -11.59 13.09
N ASN A 69 -8.84 -10.89 11.96
CA ASN A 69 -7.83 -11.20 10.96
C ASN A 69 -6.58 -10.32 11.14
N LYS A 70 -5.42 -10.95 11.25
CA LYS A 70 -4.14 -10.23 11.27
C LYS A 70 -3.73 -9.70 9.89
N LEU A 71 -4.30 -10.28 8.83
CA LEU A 71 -4.05 -9.88 7.44
C LEU A 71 -5.37 -9.47 6.79
N GLN A 72 -5.45 -8.19 6.45
CA GLN A 72 -6.61 -7.59 5.81
C GLN A 72 -6.44 -7.59 4.28
N ARG A 73 -7.52 -7.38 3.54
CA ARG A 73 -7.46 -7.24 2.09
C ARG A 73 -7.75 -5.80 1.69
N LEU A 74 -6.91 -5.27 0.81
CA LEU A 74 -7.10 -3.95 0.25
C LEU A 74 -8.04 -4.01 -0.97
N ARG A 75 -9.06 -3.15 -0.99
CA ARG A 75 -10.05 -3.07 -2.08
C ARG A 75 -9.61 -2.03 -3.11
N GLU A 76 -9.39 -0.81 -2.66
CA GLU A 76 -8.99 0.33 -3.50
C GLU A 76 -7.90 1.13 -2.82
N TYR A 77 -7.10 1.82 -3.62
CA TYR A 77 -6.02 2.69 -3.16
C TYR A 77 -5.77 3.79 -4.17
N LYS A 78 -5.39 4.97 -3.66
CA LYS A 78 -4.94 6.11 -4.45
C LYS A 78 -3.88 6.90 -3.68
N TRP A 79 -3.08 7.68 -4.40
CA TRP A 79 -2.16 8.63 -3.78
C TRP A 79 -2.98 9.66 -2.99
N ASP A 80 -2.67 9.83 -1.70
CA ASP A 80 -3.16 10.96 -0.92
C ASP A 80 -2.21 12.15 -1.09
N TYR A 81 -0.90 11.86 -1.04
CA TYR A 81 0.15 12.84 -1.29
C TYR A 81 1.22 12.21 -2.19
N LEU A 82 1.57 12.90 -3.27
CA LEU A 82 2.63 12.50 -4.18
C LEU A 82 3.86 13.37 -3.92
N TYR A 83 4.90 12.76 -3.37
CA TYR A 83 6.17 13.45 -3.17
C TYR A 83 6.81 13.80 -4.51
N GLN A 84 7.33 15.03 -4.63
CA GLN A 84 8.06 15.47 -5.83
C GLN A 84 9.51 14.94 -5.86
N HIS A 85 10.14 14.80 -4.69
CA HIS A 85 11.57 14.47 -4.59
C HIS A 85 11.87 13.27 -3.69
N ILE A 86 11.14 13.05 -2.61
CA ILE A 86 11.52 12.06 -1.58
C ILE A 86 11.55 10.63 -2.13
N LEU A 87 10.62 10.27 -3.01
CA LEU A 87 10.55 8.92 -3.56
C LEU A 87 11.50 8.67 -4.76
N SER A 88 12.13 9.71 -5.30
CA SER A 88 12.93 9.65 -6.52
C SER A 88 14.40 10.06 -6.33
N ASP A 89 14.67 10.93 -5.35
CA ASP A 89 16.00 11.46 -5.05
C ASP A 89 16.71 10.58 -4.02
N VAL A 90 17.77 9.90 -4.48
CA VAL A 90 18.57 8.97 -3.66
C VAL A 90 19.17 9.67 -2.44
N HIS A 91 19.56 10.94 -2.54
CA HIS A 91 20.17 11.66 -1.41
C HIS A 91 19.14 12.02 -0.33
N LYS A 92 17.87 12.20 -0.72
CA LYS A 92 16.78 12.54 0.20
C LYS A 92 16.09 11.31 0.80
N ASN A 93 16.36 10.12 0.25
CA ASN A 93 15.80 8.84 0.69
C ASN A 93 16.84 8.00 1.47
N ALA A 94 18.07 8.50 1.63
CA ALA A 94 19.14 7.85 2.38
C ALA A 94 19.04 8.13 3.88
#